data_AF-A0A947NJQ8-F1
#
_entry.id   AF-A0A947NJQ8-F1
#
_cell.length_a   1.000
_cell.length_b   1.000
_cell.length_c   1.000
_cell.angle_alpha   90.00
_cell.angle_beta   90.00
_cell.angle_gamma   90.00
#
_symmetry.space_group_name_H-M   'P 1'
#
loop_
_entity.id
_entity.type
_entity.pdbx_description
1 polymer ?
#
loop_
_entity_poly.entity_id
_entity_poly.type
_entity_poly.pdbx_seq_one_letter_code
_entity_poly.pdbx_strand_id
1 'polypeptide(L)'
;MIRRLHLGNFKAFAETQEAPLRPLTLIYGPNSAGKSSLIHSLALAHHGLLTGDLDTQRTEIGGESIDLGGFRQYVHRRDTARQVEWGVDLATTGAKDQLAELLAPVNTVSLRLTIGLGFLGEQLTLFGEFAREQGRQVGVEMCVILADDKPLITMSARRDGRFRIDRLDQAHPVFRRFVRGVIENSTYYQNVGDAEMQAAEAAIDELLPTFDVRRRGLVPRISLPGSAHEELAQALLSPAASGDRIENVRRTVALAAPRMLRDLINGVSDLVQGELERFHYLGPLRSYPPRHLAFSPHQDPNWHAGGGASWDVLRREDAVREAVNLWLGAEDRLRTRYRIETRSLYSWEGLVPHIELKLDEFANEHVSRILASLRETGQGEDALFRLRETEPGTPDWDALVDELAEQGLLQDEATPVLSEHVVSSAPQEGTDVVLIDLRTDTVVTHRDV
;
A
#
# COMPACT_ATOMS: atom_id res chain seq x y z
N MET A 1 -4.52 13.56 -7.84
CA MET A 1 -5.63 13.82 -6.89
C MET A 1 -6.96 13.52 -7.55
N ILE A 2 -7.74 12.64 -6.92
CA ILE A 2 -9.11 12.31 -7.34
C ILE A 2 -9.99 13.56 -7.22
N ARG A 3 -10.74 13.87 -8.27
CA ARG A 3 -11.62 15.05 -8.39
C ARG A 3 -13.10 14.69 -8.29
N ARG A 4 -13.46 13.43 -8.60
CA ARG A 4 -14.84 12.96 -8.59
C ARG A 4 -14.86 11.46 -8.34
N LEU A 5 -15.81 11.00 -7.54
CA LEU A 5 -16.15 9.60 -7.33
C LEU A 5 -17.48 9.31 -8.04
N HIS A 6 -17.56 8.13 -8.64
CA HIS A 6 -18.74 7.63 -9.34
C HIS A 6 -19.16 6.33 -8.70
N LEU A 7 -20.43 6.24 -8.33
CA LEU A 7 -20.93 5.10 -7.56
C LEU A 7 -22.38 4.78 -7.93
N GLY A 8 -22.60 3.59 -8.50
CA GLY A 8 -23.92 3.10 -8.90
C GLY A 8 -24.18 1.69 -8.39
N ASN A 9 -25.45 1.35 -8.24
CA ASN A 9 -25.91 0.06 -7.70
C ASN A 9 -25.20 -0.37 -6.39
N PHE A 10 -24.81 0.58 -5.53
CA PHE A 10 -24.09 0.32 -4.30
C PHE A 10 -24.86 0.83 -3.06
N LYS A 11 -25.22 -0.09 -2.16
CA LYS A 11 -25.97 0.13 -0.93
C LYS A 11 -27.23 0.97 -1.20
N ALA A 12 -27.22 2.22 -0.76
CA ALA A 12 -28.36 3.14 -0.90
C ALA A 12 -28.57 3.66 -2.33
N PHE A 13 -27.55 3.60 -3.20
CA PHE A 13 -27.60 4.18 -4.54
C PHE A 13 -28.02 3.13 -5.57
N ALA A 14 -29.16 3.37 -6.24
CA ALA A 14 -29.60 2.58 -7.37
C ALA A 14 -28.90 3.06 -8.66
N GLU A 15 -29.16 4.32 -9.02
CA GLU A 15 -28.52 4.97 -10.16
C GLU A 15 -27.12 5.48 -9.79
N THR A 16 -26.26 5.56 -10.79
CA THR A 16 -24.90 6.08 -10.63
C THR A 16 -24.92 7.54 -10.22
N GLN A 17 -24.34 7.80 -9.05
CA GLN A 17 -24.18 9.12 -8.48
C GLN A 17 -22.78 9.63 -8.73
N GLU A 18 -22.68 10.93 -8.96
CA GLU A 18 -21.41 11.64 -9.09
C GLU A 18 -21.15 12.49 -7.84
N ALA A 19 -20.05 12.23 -7.15
CA ALA A 19 -19.64 12.96 -5.96
C ALA A 19 -18.35 13.74 -6.24
N PRO A 20 -18.40 15.06 -6.45
CA PRO A 20 -17.21 15.88 -6.62
C PRO A 20 -16.40 15.93 -5.31
N LEU A 21 -15.09 15.71 -5.42
CA LEU A 21 -14.15 15.73 -4.31
C LEU A 21 -13.24 16.98 -4.42
N ARG A 22 -13.20 17.73 -3.32
CA ARG A 22 -12.35 18.91 -3.12
C ARG A 22 -11.40 18.68 -1.95
N PRO A 23 -10.32 19.47 -1.81
CA PRO A 23 -9.35 19.31 -0.71
C PRO A 23 -9.99 19.20 0.68
N LEU A 24 -11.08 19.94 0.91
CA LEU A 24 -12.00 19.71 2.03
C LEU A 24 -13.39 19.38 1.48
N THR A 25 -13.88 18.19 1.79
CA THR A 25 -15.21 17.72 1.38
C THR A 25 -16.00 17.34 2.62
N LEU A 26 -17.14 18.00 2.85
CA LEU A 26 -18.04 17.71 3.97
C LEU A 26 -19.25 16.93 3.47
N ILE A 27 -19.49 15.74 4.05
CA ILE A 27 -20.62 14.87 3.70
C ILE A 27 -21.64 14.93 4.83
N TYR A 28 -22.80 15.54 4.58
CA TYR A 28 -23.88 15.68 5.56
C TYR A 28 -25.24 15.38 4.92
N GLY A 29 -26.24 15.12 5.77
CA GLY A 29 -27.59 14.74 5.35
C GLY A 29 -28.25 13.77 6.33
N PRO A 30 -29.53 13.42 6.10
CA PRO A 30 -30.29 12.50 6.96
C PRO A 30 -29.61 11.15 7.17
N ASN A 31 -29.95 10.46 8.27
CA ASN A 31 -29.52 9.08 8.47
C ASN A 31 -30.01 8.20 7.31
N SER A 32 -29.20 7.22 6.94
CA SER A 32 -29.48 6.31 5.83
C SER A 32 -29.57 6.95 4.43
N ALA A 33 -29.24 8.23 4.27
CA ALA A 33 -29.19 8.90 2.96
C ALA A 33 -28.02 8.45 2.05
N GLY A 34 -27.18 7.51 2.48
CA GLY A 34 -26.05 6.98 1.70
C GLY A 34 -24.69 7.60 1.99
N LYS A 35 -24.55 8.45 3.02
CA LYS A 35 -23.26 9.07 3.43
C LYS A 35 -22.14 8.03 3.61
N SER A 36 -22.40 6.97 4.38
CA SER A 36 -21.44 5.90 4.61
C SER A 36 -21.16 5.09 3.35
N SER A 37 -22.09 5.03 2.38
CA SER A 37 -21.87 4.31 1.12
C SER A 37 -20.69 4.87 0.33
N LEU A 38 -20.52 6.19 0.32
CA LEU A 38 -19.38 6.83 -0.36
C LEU A 38 -18.05 6.41 0.29
N ILE A 39 -17.96 6.46 1.62
CA ILE A 39 -16.77 6.07 2.37
C ILE A 39 -16.48 4.57 2.18
N HIS A 40 -17.51 3.73 2.32
CA HIS A 40 -17.43 2.29 2.13
C HIS A 40 -16.97 1.91 0.72
N SER A 41 -17.38 2.66 -0.32
CA SER A 41 -16.92 2.38 -1.69
C SER A 41 -15.43 2.68 -1.89
N LEU A 42 -14.90 3.72 -1.21
CA LEU A 42 -13.46 4.01 -1.24
C LEU A 42 -12.68 2.95 -0.48
N ALA A 43 -13.21 2.50 0.67
CA ALA A 43 -12.60 1.42 1.44
C ALA A 43 -12.61 0.08 0.69
N LEU A 44 -13.70 -0.26 -0.01
CA LEU A 44 -13.76 -1.42 -0.90
C LEU A 44 -12.71 -1.30 -2.01
N ALA A 45 -12.59 -0.14 -2.67
CA ALA A 45 -11.63 0.06 -3.74
C ALA A 45 -10.19 -0.07 -3.25
N HIS A 46 -9.87 0.52 -2.10
CA HIS A 46 -8.56 0.37 -1.45
C HIS A 46 -8.26 -1.09 -1.13
N HIS A 47 -9.19 -1.82 -0.50
CA HIS A 47 -8.99 -3.22 -0.18
C HIS A 47 -8.81 -4.08 -1.45
N GLY A 48 -9.69 -3.91 -2.44
CA GLY A 48 -9.61 -4.61 -3.72
C GLY A 48 -8.33 -4.30 -4.49
N LEU A 49 -7.74 -3.11 -4.31
CA LEU A 49 -6.44 -2.75 -4.88
C LEU A 49 -5.30 -3.58 -4.26
N LEU A 50 -5.33 -3.80 -2.95
CA LEU A 50 -4.29 -4.55 -2.24
C LEU A 50 -4.44 -6.06 -2.37
N THR A 51 -5.64 -6.58 -2.13
CA THR A 51 -5.89 -8.03 -2.01
C THR A 51 -6.45 -8.64 -3.29
N GLY A 52 -7.07 -7.82 -4.13
CA GLY A 52 -7.88 -8.30 -5.24
C GLY A 52 -9.22 -8.92 -4.83
N ASP A 53 -9.55 -8.96 -3.54
CA ASP A 53 -10.83 -9.46 -3.06
C ASP A 53 -11.89 -8.35 -3.10
N LEU A 54 -13.03 -8.65 -3.72
CA LEU A 54 -14.20 -7.77 -3.81
C LEU A 54 -15.41 -8.35 -3.08
N ASP A 55 -15.35 -9.56 -2.53
CA ASP A 55 -16.42 -10.17 -1.73
C ASP A 55 -16.11 -10.14 -0.22
N THR A 56 -15.35 -9.13 0.21
CA THR A 56 -14.90 -9.02 1.59
C THR A 56 -16.00 -8.55 2.54
N GLN A 57 -15.98 -9.07 3.77
CA GLN A 57 -16.78 -8.54 4.87
C GLN A 57 -16.12 -7.31 5.51
N ARG A 58 -14.80 -7.34 5.70
CA ARG A 58 -14.03 -6.29 6.40
C ARG A 58 -12.89 -5.81 5.53
N THR A 59 -12.76 -4.49 5.43
CA THR A 59 -11.63 -3.87 4.74
C THR A 59 -10.49 -3.64 5.72
N GLU A 60 -9.25 -3.87 5.30
CA GLU A 60 -8.04 -3.63 6.11
C GLU A 60 -8.03 -2.24 6.76
N ILE A 61 -8.22 -1.18 5.96
CA ILE A 61 -8.23 0.21 6.47
C ILE A 61 -9.42 0.53 7.35
N GLY A 62 -10.50 -0.23 7.23
CA GLY A 62 -11.75 0.00 7.94
C GLY A 62 -11.82 -0.71 9.28
N GLY A 63 -10.92 -1.66 9.54
CA GLY A 63 -10.91 -2.51 10.72
C GLY A 63 -12.30 -3.11 10.98
N GLU A 64 -12.77 -2.97 12.21
CA GLU A 64 -14.13 -3.34 12.63
C GLU A 64 -15.15 -2.23 12.41
N SER A 65 -14.71 -1.02 12.08
CA SER A 65 -15.58 0.15 11.88
C SER A 65 -16.32 0.12 10.55
N ILE A 66 -15.81 -0.62 9.56
CA ILE A 66 -16.43 -0.78 8.25
C ILE A 66 -16.77 -2.26 8.03
N ASP A 67 -18.05 -2.57 8.09
CA ASP A 67 -18.61 -3.84 7.64
C ASP A 67 -19.28 -3.67 6.27
N LEU A 68 -18.67 -4.29 5.26
CA LEU A 68 -19.22 -4.39 3.91
C LEU A 68 -20.16 -5.58 3.77
N GLY A 69 -19.95 -6.64 4.56
CA GLY A 69 -20.75 -7.86 4.56
C GLY A 69 -20.70 -8.70 3.27
N GLY A 70 -19.75 -8.43 2.38
CA GLY A 70 -19.63 -9.05 1.05
C GLY A 70 -20.50 -8.40 -0.04
N PHE A 71 -20.33 -8.84 -1.28
CA PHE A 71 -20.99 -8.31 -2.48
C PHE A 71 -22.50 -8.30 -2.36
N ARG A 72 -23.09 -9.39 -1.86
CA ARG A 72 -24.53 -9.46 -1.64
C ARG A 72 -25.04 -8.36 -0.72
N GLN A 73 -24.25 -7.88 0.23
CA GLN A 73 -24.68 -6.84 1.17
C GLN A 73 -24.50 -5.44 0.59
N TYR A 74 -23.43 -5.21 -0.16
CA TYR A 74 -23.18 -3.88 -0.73
C TYR A 74 -23.82 -3.64 -2.09
N VAL A 75 -24.22 -4.67 -2.84
CA VAL A 75 -25.00 -4.46 -4.08
C VAL A 75 -26.40 -3.94 -3.74
N HIS A 76 -26.90 -3.00 -4.54
CA HIS A 76 -28.18 -2.36 -4.29
C HIS A 76 -29.32 -3.39 -4.20
N ARG A 77 -30.16 -3.25 -3.15
CA ARG A 77 -31.24 -4.20 -2.80
C ARG A 77 -30.79 -5.65 -2.59
N ARG A 78 -29.48 -5.89 -2.43
CA ARG A 78 -28.91 -7.23 -2.29
C ARG A 78 -29.18 -8.14 -3.51
N ASP A 79 -29.43 -7.51 -4.65
CA ASP A 79 -29.70 -8.18 -5.92
C ASP A 79 -28.39 -8.51 -6.63
N THR A 80 -27.90 -9.72 -6.42
CA THR A 80 -26.60 -10.19 -6.96
C THR A 80 -26.61 -10.39 -8.47
N ALA A 81 -27.77 -10.25 -9.13
CA ALA A 81 -27.83 -10.22 -10.60
C ALA A 81 -27.44 -8.85 -11.17
N ARG A 82 -27.37 -7.80 -10.35
CA ARG A 82 -26.92 -6.48 -10.75
C ARG A 82 -25.41 -6.34 -10.64
N GLN A 83 -24.89 -5.36 -11.36
CA GLN A 83 -23.50 -4.96 -11.32
C GLN A 83 -23.36 -3.65 -10.54
N VAL A 84 -22.33 -3.57 -9.71
CA VAL A 84 -21.91 -2.34 -9.04
C VAL A 84 -21.07 -1.52 -9.99
N GLU A 85 -21.33 -0.22 -10.06
CA GLU A 85 -20.51 0.72 -10.81
C GLU A 85 -19.64 1.51 -9.84
N TRP A 86 -18.34 1.53 -10.09
CA TRP A 86 -17.38 2.32 -9.32
C TRP A 86 -16.46 3.06 -10.27
N GLY A 87 -16.09 4.29 -9.95
CA GLY A 87 -15.10 4.98 -10.75
C GLY A 87 -14.58 6.27 -10.16
N VAL A 88 -13.48 6.74 -10.71
CA VAL A 88 -12.81 7.96 -10.26
C VAL A 88 -12.34 8.78 -11.44
N ASP A 89 -12.46 10.10 -11.30
CA ASP A 89 -11.89 11.05 -12.25
C ASP A 89 -10.66 11.71 -11.63
N LEU A 90 -9.59 11.81 -12.40
CA LEU A 90 -8.31 12.38 -12.00
C LEU A 90 -7.94 13.52 -12.94
N ALA A 91 -7.28 14.56 -12.40
CA ALA A 91 -6.66 15.58 -13.21
C ALA A 91 -5.39 15.04 -13.87
N THR A 92 -5.19 15.33 -15.16
CA THR A 92 -4.03 14.87 -15.94
C THR A 92 -2.71 15.51 -15.50
N THR A 93 -2.77 16.63 -14.75
CA THR A 93 -1.59 17.27 -14.15
C THR A 93 -0.82 16.40 -13.16
N GLY A 94 -1.41 15.29 -12.69
CA GLY A 94 -0.73 14.30 -11.87
C GLY A 94 0.08 13.26 -12.66
N ALA A 95 -0.11 13.18 -13.98
CA ALA A 95 0.63 12.28 -14.85
C ALA A 95 2.10 12.70 -14.97
N LYS A 96 2.98 11.72 -15.16
CA LYS A 96 4.42 11.91 -15.37
C LYS A 96 4.87 11.23 -16.65
N ASP A 97 6.04 11.61 -17.12
CA ASP A 97 6.76 10.94 -18.22
C ASP A 97 5.88 10.77 -19.47
N GLN A 98 5.97 9.61 -20.13
CA GLN A 98 5.21 9.28 -21.34
C GLN A 98 3.69 9.42 -21.18
N LEU A 99 3.14 9.14 -19.99
CA LEU A 99 1.71 9.31 -19.76
C LEU A 99 1.28 10.78 -19.84
N ALA A 100 2.11 11.70 -19.35
CA ALA A 100 1.83 13.14 -19.44
C ALA A 100 1.81 13.62 -20.90
N GLU A 101 2.70 13.09 -21.75
CA GLU A 101 2.73 13.41 -23.18
C GLU A 101 1.47 12.90 -23.91
N LEU A 102 1.03 11.68 -23.59
CA LEU A 102 -0.19 11.08 -24.14
C LEU A 102 -1.45 11.84 -23.72
N LEU A 103 -1.52 12.23 -22.44
CA LEU A 103 -2.67 12.93 -21.88
C LEU A 103 -2.65 14.46 -22.09
N ALA A 104 -1.60 15.02 -22.69
CA ALA A 104 -1.49 16.45 -22.96
C ALA A 104 -2.71 17.10 -23.68
N PRO A 105 -3.43 16.41 -24.58
CA PRO A 105 -4.62 16.98 -25.22
C PRO A 105 -5.86 17.10 -24.32
N VAL A 106 -5.83 16.56 -23.10
CA VAL A 106 -7.01 16.40 -22.23
C VAL A 106 -6.71 16.84 -20.80
N ASN A 107 -7.76 17.23 -20.07
CA ASN A 107 -7.65 17.78 -18.71
C ASN A 107 -7.99 16.75 -17.63
N THR A 108 -8.86 15.80 -17.95
CA THR A 108 -9.26 14.73 -17.04
C THR A 108 -9.06 13.35 -17.66
N VAL A 109 -8.71 12.39 -16.80
CA VAL A 109 -8.71 10.97 -17.13
C VAL A 109 -9.49 10.22 -16.07
N SER A 110 -10.29 9.25 -16.47
CA SER A 110 -11.20 8.54 -15.57
C SER A 110 -11.07 7.04 -15.74
N LEU A 111 -11.16 6.30 -14.62
CA LEU A 111 -11.25 4.85 -14.61
C LEU A 111 -12.63 4.47 -14.07
N ARG A 112 -13.43 3.78 -14.88
CA ARG A 112 -14.74 3.23 -14.49
C ARG A 112 -14.68 1.72 -14.51
N LEU A 113 -15.25 1.11 -13.49
CA LEU A 113 -15.27 -0.32 -13.24
C LEU A 113 -16.71 -0.78 -13.05
N THR A 114 -17.02 -1.94 -13.61
CA THR A 114 -18.28 -2.64 -13.40
C THR A 114 -17.95 -3.94 -12.68
N ILE A 115 -18.49 -4.13 -11.48
CA ILE A 115 -18.20 -5.26 -10.59
C ILE A 115 -19.43 -6.14 -10.50
N GLY A 116 -19.28 -7.45 -10.70
CA GLY A 116 -20.41 -8.38 -10.73
C GLY A 116 -20.04 -9.81 -10.36
N LEU A 117 -21.07 -10.64 -10.22
CA LEU A 117 -20.97 -12.06 -9.88
C LEU A 117 -20.91 -12.91 -11.16
N GLY A 118 -19.74 -12.91 -11.81
CA GLY A 118 -19.57 -13.42 -13.18
C GLY A 118 -18.38 -14.35 -13.41
N PHE A 119 -17.47 -14.49 -12.44
CA PHE A 119 -16.18 -15.16 -12.63
C PHE A 119 -16.19 -16.60 -12.18
N LEU A 120 -15.44 -17.50 -12.83
CA LEU A 120 -15.15 -18.81 -12.24
C LEU A 120 -13.92 -18.65 -11.35
N GLY A 121 -14.06 -19.00 -10.07
CA GLY A 121 -12.96 -18.92 -9.12
C GLY A 121 -11.90 -19.99 -9.31
N GLU A 122 -10.64 -19.64 -9.12
CA GLU A 122 -9.60 -20.56 -8.70
C GLU A 122 -9.20 -20.17 -7.26
N GLN A 123 -9.37 -21.09 -6.29
CA GLN A 123 -8.98 -20.84 -4.91
C GLN A 123 -7.58 -21.42 -4.68
N LEU A 124 -6.64 -20.59 -4.20
CA LEU A 124 -5.39 -21.10 -3.65
C LEU A 124 -5.71 -21.84 -2.35
N THR A 125 -5.46 -23.15 -2.32
CA THR A 125 -5.48 -23.90 -1.06
C THR A 125 -4.30 -23.47 -0.19
N LEU A 126 -4.42 -23.70 1.12
CA LEU A 126 -3.36 -23.48 2.11
C LEU A 126 -2.03 -24.20 1.77
N PHE A 127 -2.06 -25.14 0.83
CA PHE A 127 -0.91 -25.93 0.38
C PHE A 127 -0.34 -25.45 -0.98
N GLY A 128 -0.77 -24.29 -1.48
CA GLY A 128 -0.27 -23.71 -2.73
C GLY A 128 -0.82 -24.38 -4.00
N GLU A 129 -1.77 -25.31 -3.88
CA GLU A 129 -2.47 -25.91 -5.01
C GLU A 129 -3.73 -25.12 -5.34
N PHE A 130 -3.98 -24.84 -6.62
CA PHE A 130 -5.24 -24.23 -7.07
C PHE A 130 -6.37 -25.25 -7.00
N ALA A 131 -7.24 -25.15 -5.99
CA ALA A 131 -8.52 -25.86 -5.99
C ALA A 131 -9.44 -25.22 -7.03
N ARG A 132 -9.81 -26.00 -8.05
CA ARG A 132 -10.88 -25.66 -9.00
C ARG A 132 -12.24 -25.86 -8.34
N GLU A 133 -12.63 -24.97 -7.44
CA GLU A 133 -14.05 -24.86 -7.08
C GLU A 133 -14.78 -24.08 -8.18
N GLN A 134 -15.68 -24.76 -8.91
CA GLN A 134 -16.53 -24.15 -9.95
C GLN A 134 -17.64 -23.26 -9.35
N GLY A 135 -17.26 -22.27 -8.52
CA GLY A 135 -18.15 -21.26 -7.96
C GLY A 135 -18.06 -19.94 -8.72
N ARG A 136 -19.19 -19.22 -8.82
CA ARG A 136 -19.20 -17.83 -9.32
C ARG A 136 -18.54 -16.93 -8.28
N GLN A 137 -17.47 -16.24 -8.64
CA GLN A 137 -16.78 -15.24 -7.82
C GLN A 137 -17.12 -13.82 -8.27
N VAL A 138 -16.98 -12.88 -7.32
CA VAL A 138 -17.14 -11.45 -7.55
C VAL A 138 -15.86 -10.91 -8.16
N GLY A 139 -15.99 -10.12 -9.22
CA GLY A 139 -14.83 -9.54 -9.89
C GLY A 139 -15.20 -8.35 -10.75
N VAL A 140 -14.19 -7.71 -11.33
CA VAL A 140 -14.36 -6.61 -12.29
C VAL A 140 -14.70 -7.19 -13.66
N GLU A 141 -15.92 -7.01 -14.13
CA GLU A 141 -16.43 -7.48 -15.44
C GLU A 141 -16.07 -6.55 -16.58
N MET A 142 -16.01 -5.24 -16.32
CA MET A 142 -15.69 -4.23 -17.31
C MET A 142 -14.82 -3.15 -16.70
N CYS A 143 -13.90 -2.64 -17.50
CA CYS A 143 -13.07 -1.48 -17.21
C CYS A 143 -13.13 -0.52 -18.40
N VAL A 144 -13.42 0.74 -18.13
CA VAL A 144 -13.47 1.81 -19.13
C VAL A 144 -12.53 2.92 -18.70
N ILE A 145 -11.58 3.26 -19.57
CA ILE A 145 -10.76 4.47 -19.43
C ILE A 145 -11.42 5.56 -20.27
N LEU A 146 -11.69 6.70 -19.66
CA LEU A 146 -12.22 7.88 -20.33
C LEU A 146 -11.22 9.04 -20.24
N ALA A 147 -11.25 9.92 -21.23
CA ALA A 147 -10.51 11.17 -21.24
C ALA A 147 -11.48 12.30 -21.60
N ASP A 148 -11.53 13.36 -20.78
CA ASP A 148 -12.54 14.43 -20.88
C ASP A 148 -13.98 13.88 -21.09
N ASP A 149 -14.36 12.91 -20.25
CA ASP A 149 -15.66 12.21 -20.24
C ASP A 149 -16.00 11.41 -21.53
N LYS A 150 -15.04 11.24 -22.45
CA LYS A 150 -15.19 10.42 -23.65
C LYS A 150 -14.49 9.07 -23.48
N PRO A 151 -15.16 7.94 -23.80
CA PRO A 151 -14.54 6.62 -23.73
C PRO A 151 -13.33 6.53 -24.65
N LEU A 152 -12.17 6.20 -24.09
CA LEU A 152 -10.91 6.02 -24.78
C LEU A 152 -10.62 4.55 -25.03
N ILE A 153 -10.76 3.73 -23.99
CA ILE A 153 -10.55 2.28 -24.01
C ILE A 153 -11.69 1.60 -23.26
N THR A 154 -12.29 0.58 -23.85
CA THR A 154 -13.21 -0.34 -23.17
C THR A 154 -12.61 -1.73 -23.15
N MET A 155 -12.56 -2.31 -21.96
CA MET A 155 -12.07 -3.66 -21.72
C MET A 155 -13.10 -4.46 -20.95
N SER A 156 -13.36 -5.69 -21.37
CA SER A 156 -14.21 -6.62 -20.64
C SER A 156 -13.46 -7.90 -20.30
N ALA A 157 -13.79 -8.42 -19.13
CA ALA A 157 -13.20 -9.66 -18.67
C ALA A 157 -13.77 -10.85 -19.45
N ARG A 158 -12.97 -11.91 -19.51
CA ARG A 158 -13.28 -13.19 -20.13
C ARG A 158 -13.37 -14.27 -19.04
N ARG A 159 -13.87 -15.45 -19.42
CA ARG A 159 -14.10 -16.56 -18.47
C ARG A 159 -12.83 -17.05 -17.78
N ASP A 160 -11.68 -16.82 -18.38
CA ASP A 160 -10.35 -17.15 -17.85
C ASP A 160 -9.76 -16.03 -16.96
N GLY A 161 -10.54 -14.99 -16.64
CA GLY A 161 -10.12 -13.87 -15.81
C GLY A 161 -9.26 -12.82 -16.52
N ARG A 162 -8.94 -13.02 -17.81
CA ARG A 162 -8.21 -12.03 -18.62
C ARG A 162 -9.16 -10.98 -19.17
N PHE A 163 -8.66 -9.77 -19.36
CA PHE A 163 -9.37 -8.70 -20.05
C PHE A 163 -8.99 -8.71 -21.52
N ARG A 164 -9.98 -8.42 -22.37
CA ARG A 164 -9.76 -8.09 -23.78
C ARG A 164 -10.12 -6.63 -24.00
N ILE A 165 -9.32 -5.93 -24.80
CA ILE A 165 -9.68 -4.61 -25.31
C ILE A 165 -10.76 -4.81 -26.37
N ASP A 166 -11.99 -4.39 -26.05
CA ASP A 166 -13.14 -4.52 -26.96
C ASP A 166 -13.24 -3.35 -27.91
N ARG A 167 -12.84 -2.17 -27.42
CA ARG A 167 -12.91 -0.92 -28.18
C ARG A 167 -11.76 0.00 -27.82
N LEU A 168 -11.18 0.59 -28.86
CA LEU A 168 -10.19 1.65 -28.80
C LEU A 168 -10.72 2.82 -29.63
N ASP A 169 -10.94 4.00 -29.03
CA ASP A 169 -11.38 5.17 -29.80
C ASP A 169 -10.19 5.80 -30.53
N GLN A 170 -9.83 5.24 -31.69
CA GLN A 170 -8.68 5.70 -32.47
C GLN A 170 -8.86 7.13 -33.02
N ALA A 171 -10.10 7.64 -33.09
CA ALA A 171 -10.40 9.01 -33.48
C ALA A 171 -10.14 10.03 -32.35
N HIS A 172 -9.97 9.56 -31.11
CA HIS A 172 -9.75 10.42 -29.96
C HIS A 172 -8.46 11.25 -30.10
N PRO A 173 -8.43 12.54 -29.68
CA PRO A 173 -7.25 13.40 -29.81
C PRO A 173 -5.96 12.82 -29.20
N VAL A 174 -6.09 12.07 -28.10
CA VAL A 174 -4.97 11.34 -27.46
C VAL A 174 -4.30 10.37 -28.44
N PHE A 175 -5.08 9.49 -29.10
CA PHE A 175 -4.55 8.52 -30.05
C PHE A 175 -4.09 9.17 -31.35
N ARG A 176 -4.87 10.10 -31.91
CA ARG A 176 -4.49 10.81 -33.14
C ARG A 176 -3.17 11.54 -33.00
N ARG A 177 -2.93 12.20 -31.86
CA ARG A 177 -1.66 12.87 -31.57
C ARG A 177 -0.51 11.87 -31.54
N PHE A 178 -0.69 10.74 -30.86
CA PHE A 178 0.33 9.70 -30.80
C PHE A 178 0.66 9.13 -32.18
N VAL A 179 -0.34 8.67 -32.92
CA VAL A 179 -0.15 8.04 -34.24
C VAL A 179 0.54 9.00 -35.20
N ARG A 180 0.09 10.26 -35.22
CA ARG A 180 0.74 11.32 -36.00
C ARG A 180 2.20 11.50 -35.61
N GLY A 181 2.49 11.63 -34.31
CA GLY A 181 3.86 11.80 -33.81
C GLY A 181 4.77 10.61 -34.14
N VAL A 182 4.25 9.38 -34.07
CA VAL A 182 5.00 8.17 -34.45
C VAL A 182 5.34 8.20 -35.94
N ILE A 183 4.37 8.50 -36.81
CA ILE A 183 4.58 8.58 -38.25
C ILE A 183 5.60 9.68 -38.56
N GLU A 184 5.40 10.90 -38.08
CA GLU A 184 6.26 12.05 -38.37
C GLU A 184 7.70 11.88 -37.84
N ASN A 185 7.89 11.20 -36.71
CA ASN A 185 9.23 11.01 -36.12
C ASN A 185 9.99 9.80 -36.68
N SER A 186 9.29 8.75 -37.11
CA SER A 186 9.91 7.49 -37.54
C SER A 186 9.93 7.32 -39.06
N THR A 187 9.25 8.21 -39.78
CA THR A 187 9.24 8.25 -41.24
C THR A 187 9.63 9.65 -41.69
N TYR A 188 10.28 9.78 -42.85
CA TYR A 188 10.62 11.11 -43.42
C TYR A 188 9.36 11.86 -43.95
N TYR A 189 8.16 11.46 -43.55
CA TYR A 189 6.89 12.00 -44.05
C TYR A 189 6.48 13.22 -43.23
N GLN A 190 6.50 14.40 -43.86
CA GLN A 190 6.13 15.67 -43.22
C GLN A 190 4.61 15.97 -43.24
N ASN A 191 3.81 15.19 -43.98
CA ASN A 191 2.37 15.38 -44.13
C ASN A 191 1.62 14.05 -44.02
N VAL A 192 1.05 13.75 -42.85
CA VAL A 192 0.20 12.57 -42.62
C VAL A 192 -1.21 12.84 -43.14
N GLY A 193 -1.62 12.13 -44.19
CA GLY A 193 -2.96 12.19 -44.76
C GLY A 193 -3.89 11.12 -44.18
N ASP A 194 -5.13 11.10 -44.67
CA ASP A 194 -6.16 10.18 -44.17
C ASP A 194 -5.85 8.72 -44.48
N ALA A 195 -5.19 8.44 -45.61
CA ALA A 195 -4.80 7.08 -45.99
C ALA A 195 -3.76 6.49 -45.02
N GLU A 196 -2.76 7.28 -44.60
CA GLU A 196 -1.79 6.85 -43.60
C GLU A 196 -2.43 6.64 -42.23
N MET A 197 -3.36 7.52 -41.83
CA MET A 197 -4.11 7.35 -40.58
C MET A 197 -4.96 6.08 -40.59
N GLN A 198 -5.68 5.80 -41.68
CA GLN A 198 -6.48 4.57 -41.82
C GLN A 198 -5.61 3.31 -41.79
N ALA A 199 -4.42 3.37 -42.41
CA ALA A 199 -3.48 2.27 -42.38
C ALA A 199 -2.95 1.99 -40.97
N ALA A 200 -2.63 3.05 -40.22
CA ALA A 200 -2.25 2.98 -38.82
C ALA A 200 -3.39 2.38 -37.96
N GLU A 201 -4.63 2.84 -38.19
CA GLU A 201 -5.80 2.37 -37.45
C GLU A 201 -6.02 0.86 -37.65
N ALA A 202 -5.95 0.40 -38.90
CA ALA A 202 -6.07 -1.01 -39.23
C ALA A 202 -4.95 -1.86 -38.61
N ALA A 203 -3.72 -1.36 -38.57
CA ALA A 203 -2.60 -2.06 -37.93
C ALA A 203 -2.82 -2.21 -36.41
N ILE A 204 -3.39 -1.20 -35.75
CA ILE A 204 -3.70 -1.27 -34.32
C ILE A 204 -4.83 -2.28 -34.06
N ASP A 205 -5.89 -2.26 -34.87
CA ASP A 205 -7.02 -3.18 -34.73
C ASP A 205 -6.60 -4.66 -34.85
N GLU A 206 -5.64 -4.97 -35.73
CA GLU A 206 -5.05 -6.31 -35.86
C GLU A 206 -4.26 -6.74 -34.60
N LEU A 207 -3.69 -5.79 -33.86
CA LEU A 207 -2.95 -6.06 -32.63
C LEU A 207 -3.83 -6.19 -31.40
N LEU A 208 -5.00 -5.53 -31.34
CA LEU A 208 -5.89 -5.52 -30.17
C LEU A 208 -6.17 -6.92 -29.58
N PRO A 209 -6.42 -7.98 -30.39
CA PRO A 209 -6.67 -9.32 -29.86
C PRO A 209 -5.44 -10.02 -29.26
N THR A 210 -4.23 -9.54 -29.54
CA THR A 210 -2.96 -10.17 -29.14
C THR A 210 -2.51 -9.76 -27.74
N PHE A 211 -3.06 -8.67 -27.18
CA PHE A 211 -2.68 -8.17 -25.88
C PHE A 211 -3.21 -9.03 -24.74
N ASP A 212 -2.34 -9.35 -23.78
CA ASP A 212 -2.72 -9.96 -22.51
C ASP A 212 -2.93 -8.86 -21.47
N VAL A 213 -4.19 -8.51 -21.21
CA VAL A 213 -4.57 -7.60 -20.13
C VAL A 213 -5.03 -8.44 -18.95
N ARG A 214 -4.41 -8.23 -17.79
CA ARG A 214 -4.76 -8.91 -16.54
C ARG A 214 -5.07 -7.89 -15.47
N ARG A 215 -5.87 -8.32 -14.49
CA ARG A 215 -6.13 -7.52 -13.31
C ARG A 215 -4.99 -7.70 -12.31
N ARG A 216 -4.53 -6.59 -11.71
CA ARG A 216 -3.71 -6.61 -10.49
C ARG A 216 -4.44 -5.82 -9.41
N GLY A 217 -4.95 -6.50 -8.40
CA GLY A 217 -5.83 -5.85 -7.43
C GLY A 217 -7.10 -5.35 -8.12
N LEU A 218 -7.41 -4.06 -8.04
CA LEU A 218 -8.62 -3.48 -8.64
C LEU A 218 -8.42 -3.08 -10.12
N VAL A 219 -7.18 -2.80 -10.53
CA VAL A 219 -6.87 -2.07 -11.77
C VAL A 219 -6.38 -3.00 -12.89
N PRO A 220 -6.62 -2.65 -14.16
CA PRO A 220 -6.10 -3.40 -15.29
C PRO A 220 -4.59 -3.16 -15.47
N ARG A 221 -3.88 -4.18 -15.93
CA ARG A 221 -2.48 -4.15 -16.32
C ARG A 221 -2.33 -4.86 -17.65
N ILE A 222 -1.72 -4.20 -18.62
CA ILE A 222 -1.38 -4.81 -19.90
C ILE A 222 0.10 -5.18 -19.90
N SER A 223 0.36 -6.41 -20.32
CA SER A 223 1.71 -6.88 -20.60
C SER A 223 2.01 -6.71 -22.09
N LEU A 224 3.25 -6.42 -22.43
CA LEU A 224 3.67 -6.51 -23.83
C LEU A 224 3.54 -7.98 -24.27
N PRO A 225 3.03 -8.25 -25.48
CA PRO A 225 3.07 -9.60 -26.03
C PRO A 225 4.53 -10.07 -26.03
N GLY A 226 4.81 -11.29 -25.55
CA GLY A 226 6.17 -11.81 -25.31
C GLY A 226 7.02 -12.02 -26.58
N SER A 227 7.46 -13.24 -26.85
CA SER A 227 8.26 -13.58 -28.05
C SER A 227 7.61 -13.11 -29.36
N ALA A 228 6.28 -12.99 -29.40
CA ALA A 228 5.55 -12.43 -30.54
C ALA A 228 5.92 -10.98 -30.85
N HIS A 229 6.20 -10.11 -29.86
CA HIS A 229 6.66 -8.74 -30.13
C HIS A 229 8.11 -8.72 -30.59
N GLU A 230 8.97 -9.62 -30.10
CA GLU A 230 10.35 -9.76 -30.58
C GLU A 230 10.40 -10.34 -32.00
N GLU A 231 9.57 -11.34 -32.31
CA GLU A 231 9.39 -11.90 -33.65
C GLU A 231 8.77 -10.88 -34.60
N LEU A 232 7.77 -10.09 -34.16
CA LEU A 232 7.22 -8.99 -34.94
C LEU A 232 8.29 -7.91 -35.15
N ALA A 233 9.04 -7.53 -34.10
CA ALA A 233 10.14 -6.60 -34.21
C ALA A 233 11.23 -7.10 -35.18
N GLN A 234 11.57 -8.38 -35.14
CA GLN A 234 12.59 -8.99 -35.99
C GLN A 234 12.11 -9.16 -37.44
N ALA A 235 10.84 -9.53 -37.65
CA ALA A 235 10.20 -9.57 -38.96
C ALA A 235 10.07 -8.18 -39.58
N LEU A 236 9.84 -7.14 -38.77
CA LEU A 236 9.71 -5.76 -39.20
C LEU A 236 11.08 -5.04 -39.35
N LEU A 237 12.14 -5.52 -38.68
CA LEU A 237 13.54 -5.13 -38.87
C LEU A 237 14.16 -5.74 -40.14
N SER A 238 13.51 -6.74 -40.75
CA SER A 238 13.89 -7.20 -42.08
C SER A 238 13.74 -6.03 -43.06
N PRO A 239 14.77 -5.71 -43.86
CA PRO A 239 14.72 -4.58 -44.77
C PRO A 239 13.47 -4.71 -45.62
N ALA A 240 12.55 -3.75 -45.52
CA ALA A 240 11.38 -3.72 -46.38
C ALA A 240 11.90 -3.72 -47.82
N ALA A 241 11.65 -4.81 -48.54
CA ALA A 241 11.59 -4.70 -49.98
C ALA A 241 10.38 -3.81 -50.28
N SER A 242 10.65 -2.69 -50.96
CA SER A 242 9.70 -1.77 -51.63
C SER A 242 9.24 -0.52 -50.86
N GLY A 243 9.37 0.63 -51.54
CA GLY A 243 9.01 1.96 -51.08
C GLY A 243 7.51 2.25 -51.05
N ASP A 244 6.70 1.32 -50.54
CA ASP A 244 5.29 1.59 -50.27
C ASP A 244 5.14 2.36 -48.96
N ARG A 245 4.62 3.57 -49.08
CA ARG A 245 4.41 4.49 -47.96
C ARG A 245 3.47 3.92 -46.91
N ILE A 246 2.41 3.22 -47.33
CA ILE A 246 1.35 2.71 -46.46
C ILE A 246 1.85 1.53 -45.61
N GLU A 247 2.58 0.61 -46.22
CA GLU A 247 3.14 -0.54 -45.51
C GLU A 247 4.19 -0.12 -44.46
N ASN A 248 4.99 0.90 -44.78
CA ASN A 248 5.91 1.49 -43.81
C ASN A 248 5.17 2.08 -42.59
N VAL A 249 4.07 2.80 -42.81
CA VAL A 249 3.23 3.33 -41.71
C VAL A 249 2.67 2.20 -40.86
N ARG A 250 2.09 1.16 -41.47
CA ARG A 250 1.55 -0.01 -40.75
C ARG A 250 2.62 -0.64 -39.85
N ARG A 251 3.80 -0.88 -40.41
CA ARG A 251 4.97 -1.44 -39.70
C ARG A 251 5.40 -0.57 -38.52
N THR A 252 5.60 0.72 -38.75
CA THR A 252 6.04 1.65 -37.70
C THR A 252 5.03 1.72 -36.56
N VAL A 253 3.74 1.82 -36.87
CA VAL A 253 2.68 1.88 -35.86
C VAL A 253 2.56 0.56 -35.12
N ALA A 254 2.67 -0.58 -35.80
CA ALA A 254 2.63 -1.89 -35.17
C ALA A 254 3.76 -2.09 -34.14
N LEU A 255 4.92 -1.49 -34.35
CA LEU A 255 6.04 -1.49 -33.39
C LEU A 255 5.83 -0.55 -32.20
N ALA A 256 5.18 0.59 -32.42
CA ALA A 256 5.03 1.63 -31.40
C ALA A 256 3.78 1.46 -30.53
N ALA A 257 2.66 1.00 -31.11
CA ALA A 257 1.36 0.91 -30.44
C ALA A 257 1.36 0.04 -29.17
N PRO A 258 2.06 -1.11 -29.10
CA PRO A 258 2.11 -1.91 -27.88
C PRO A 258 2.65 -1.15 -26.66
N ARG A 259 3.72 -0.38 -26.85
CA ARG A 259 4.32 0.43 -25.77
C ARG A 259 3.38 1.56 -25.36
N MET A 260 2.76 2.24 -26.32
CA MET A 260 1.79 3.30 -26.03
C MET A 260 0.59 2.78 -25.25
N LEU A 261 -0.04 1.69 -25.69
CA LEU A 261 -1.18 1.10 -24.98
C LEU A 261 -0.79 0.68 -23.56
N ARG A 262 0.43 0.16 -23.39
CA ARG A 262 1.00 -0.13 -22.07
C ARG A 262 1.13 1.12 -21.21
N ASP A 263 1.78 2.15 -21.73
CA ASP A 263 2.05 3.37 -20.97
C ASP A 263 0.74 4.09 -20.62
N LEU A 264 -0.27 4.04 -21.49
CA LEU A 264 -1.61 4.57 -21.22
C LEU A 264 -2.37 3.75 -20.18
N ILE A 265 -2.57 2.44 -20.39
CA ILE A 265 -3.37 1.59 -19.49
C ILE A 265 -2.68 1.47 -18.13
N ASN A 266 -1.40 1.11 -18.12
CA ASN A 266 -0.68 0.93 -16.85
C ASN A 266 -0.47 2.28 -16.17
N GLY A 267 -0.19 3.35 -16.90
CA GLY A 267 -0.02 4.68 -16.33
C GLY A 267 -1.29 5.21 -15.68
N VAL A 268 -2.47 5.05 -16.30
CA VAL A 268 -3.75 5.40 -15.68
C VAL A 268 -4.01 4.54 -14.44
N SER A 269 -3.73 3.24 -14.52
CA SER A 269 -3.82 2.35 -13.36
C SER A 269 -2.88 2.75 -12.22
N ASP A 270 -1.66 3.19 -12.52
CA ASP A 270 -0.70 3.71 -11.54
C ASP A 270 -1.17 5.01 -10.89
N LEU A 271 -1.77 5.91 -11.67
CA LEU A 271 -2.36 7.14 -11.12
C LEU A 271 -3.50 6.85 -10.15
N VAL A 272 -4.40 5.92 -10.51
CA VAL A 272 -5.49 5.51 -9.63
C VAL A 272 -4.96 4.81 -8.39
N GLN A 273 -4.03 3.87 -8.57
CA GLN A 273 -3.39 3.14 -7.47
C GLN A 273 -2.72 4.09 -6.48
N GLY A 274 -1.88 5.02 -6.96
CA GLY A 274 -1.17 5.95 -6.08
C GLY A 274 -2.08 6.94 -5.35
N GLU A 275 -3.26 7.25 -5.87
CA GLU A 275 -4.25 8.06 -5.14
C GLU A 275 -5.04 7.24 -4.11
N LEU A 276 -5.38 6.00 -4.43
CA LEU A 276 -6.05 5.10 -3.49
C LEU A 276 -5.11 4.70 -2.34
N GLU A 277 -3.83 4.43 -2.59
CA GLU A 277 -2.83 4.11 -1.54
C GLU A 277 -2.64 5.24 -0.53
N ARG A 278 -2.96 6.49 -0.92
CA ARG A 278 -2.91 7.65 -0.02
C ARG A 278 -4.17 7.80 0.83
N PHE A 279 -5.19 6.98 0.60
CA PHE A 279 -6.45 7.06 1.32
C PHE A 279 -6.28 6.52 2.74
N HIS A 280 -6.37 7.42 3.72
CA HIS A 280 -6.38 7.08 5.13
C HIS A 280 -7.80 7.20 5.65
N TYR A 281 -8.30 6.14 6.30
CA TYR A 281 -9.57 6.16 6.98
C TYR A 281 -9.37 6.43 8.47
N LEU A 282 -9.88 7.57 8.92
CA LEU A 282 -10.06 7.85 10.33
C LEU A 282 -11.52 7.53 10.67
N GLY A 283 -11.69 6.40 11.34
CA GLY A 283 -12.97 5.93 11.84
C GLY A 283 -13.57 6.86 12.88
N PRO A 284 -14.74 6.50 13.42
CA PRO A 284 -15.42 7.31 14.42
C PRO A 284 -14.47 7.52 15.62
N LEU A 285 -13.96 8.75 15.78
CA LEU A 285 -13.03 9.21 16.83
C LEU A 285 -13.51 8.80 18.23
N ARG A 286 -13.26 7.55 18.65
CA ARG A 286 -13.73 6.96 19.91
C ARG A 286 -12.91 5.77 20.41
N SER A 287 -11.87 5.30 19.71
CA SER A 287 -10.94 4.38 20.38
C SER A 287 -10.12 5.21 21.36
N TYR A 288 -10.57 5.23 22.62
CA TYR A 288 -9.79 5.77 23.71
C TYR A 288 -8.48 4.98 23.77
N PRO A 289 -7.31 5.63 23.82
CA PRO A 289 -6.08 4.91 24.05
C PRO A 289 -6.19 4.14 25.38
N PRO A 290 -5.70 2.89 25.46
CA PRO A 290 -5.63 2.20 26.74
C PRO A 290 -4.79 3.01 27.73
N ARG A 291 -5.02 2.82 29.03
CA ARG A 291 -4.37 3.59 30.09
C ARG A 291 -2.84 3.57 30.05
N HIS A 292 -2.27 2.54 29.44
CA HIS A 292 -0.85 2.43 29.18
C HIS A 292 -0.65 2.10 27.72
N LEU A 293 -0.38 3.12 26.90
CA LEU A 293 -0.18 2.94 25.47
C LEU A 293 1.04 2.05 25.19
N ALA A 294 2.03 2.13 26.06
CA ALA A 294 3.29 1.40 25.95
C ALA A 294 3.15 -0.12 25.97
N PHE A 295 2.07 -0.65 26.56
CA PHE A 295 1.77 -2.09 26.64
C PHE A 295 0.58 -2.50 25.76
N SER A 296 0.10 -1.60 24.89
CA SER A 296 -1.02 -1.91 24.01
C SER A 296 -0.57 -2.90 22.93
N PRO A 297 -1.28 -4.02 22.72
CA PRO A 297 -0.93 -4.95 21.66
C PRO A 297 -1.05 -4.24 20.30
N HIS A 298 0.04 -4.18 19.55
CA HIS A 298 0.11 -3.65 18.18
C HIS A 298 -0.73 -4.44 17.15
N GLN A 299 -1.61 -5.35 17.61
CA GLN A 299 -2.39 -6.28 16.79
C GLN A 299 -3.90 -5.97 16.76
N ASP A 300 -4.37 -4.86 17.35
CA ASP A 300 -5.77 -4.44 17.21
C ASP A 300 -6.08 -4.09 15.73
N PRO A 301 -7.04 -4.77 15.06
CA PRO A 301 -7.46 -4.42 13.70
C PRO A 301 -7.95 -2.97 13.56
N ASN A 302 -8.41 -2.37 14.66
CA ASN A 302 -8.82 -0.97 14.73
C ASN A 302 -7.66 -0.02 15.04
N TRP A 303 -6.41 -0.48 15.16
CA TRP A 303 -5.29 0.37 15.54
C TRP A 303 -5.12 1.58 14.61
N HIS A 304 -5.20 1.35 13.30
CA HIS A 304 -5.14 2.41 12.30
C HIS A 304 -6.49 3.12 12.15
N ALA A 305 -7.58 2.37 12.00
CA ALA A 305 -8.91 2.92 11.76
C ALA A 305 -9.46 3.73 12.95
N GLY A 306 -9.15 3.35 14.19
CA GLY A 306 -9.58 4.02 15.42
C GLY A 306 -8.72 5.24 15.77
N GLY A 307 -7.54 5.38 15.19
CA GLY A 307 -6.58 6.43 15.50
C GLY A 307 -5.56 6.07 16.60
N GLY A 308 -5.53 4.81 17.06
CA GLY A 308 -4.50 4.29 17.97
C GLY A 308 -3.08 4.56 17.47
N ALA A 309 -2.83 4.30 16.18
CA ALA A 309 -1.54 4.56 15.54
C ALA A 309 -1.06 6.00 15.67
N SER A 310 -1.99 6.97 15.72
CA SER A 310 -1.62 8.39 15.89
C SER A 310 -1.02 8.66 17.27
N TRP A 311 -1.46 7.93 18.30
CA TRP A 311 -0.90 8.05 19.65
C TRP A 311 0.52 7.48 19.73
N ASP A 312 0.79 6.37 19.03
CA ASP A 312 2.16 5.83 18.95
C ASP A 312 3.10 6.77 18.21
N VAL A 313 2.64 7.42 17.13
CA VAL A 313 3.42 8.45 16.44
C VAL A 313 3.71 9.62 17.38
N LEU A 314 2.70 10.11 18.12
CA LEU A 314 2.91 11.17 19.13
C LEU A 314 3.88 10.77 20.24
N ARG A 315 3.93 9.47 20.58
CA ARG A 315 4.87 8.92 21.56
C ARG A 315 6.30 8.89 21.04
N ARG A 316 6.49 8.40 19.82
CA ARG A 316 7.81 8.10 19.23
C ARG A 316 8.46 9.29 18.54
N GLU A 317 7.67 10.20 17.98
CA GLU A 317 8.17 11.30 17.14
C GLU A 317 8.03 12.65 17.82
N ASP A 318 9.14 13.17 18.34
CA ASP A 318 9.21 14.47 19.00
C ASP A 318 8.72 15.62 18.09
N ALA A 319 9.13 15.61 16.82
CA ALA A 319 8.74 16.63 15.84
C ALA A 319 7.22 16.70 15.61
N VAL A 320 6.54 15.55 15.58
CA VAL A 320 5.08 15.50 15.45
C VAL A 320 4.43 16.03 16.74
N ARG A 321 4.93 15.62 17.90
CA ARG A 321 4.44 16.09 19.20
C ARG A 321 4.60 17.60 19.37
N GLU A 322 5.73 18.17 18.95
CA GLU A 322 5.96 19.62 18.92
C GLU A 322 4.96 20.34 18.01
N ALA A 323 4.73 19.82 16.81
CA ALA A 323 3.75 20.39 15.88
C ALA A 323 2.32 20.36 16.46
N VAL A 324 1.94 19.28 17.16
CA VAL A 324 0.64 19.21 17.84
C VAL A 324 0.56 20.19 19.00
N ASN A 325 1.62 20.31 19.81
CA ASN A 325 1.67 21.29 20.91
C ASN A 325 1.60 22.74 20.43
N LEU A 326 2.19 23.05 19.27
CA LEU A 326 2.03 24.36 18.64
C LEU A 326 0.56 24.64 18.30
N TRP A 327 -0.15 23.66 17.73
CA TRP A 327 -1.58 23.77 17.44
C TRP A 327 -2.44 23.89 18.71
N LEU A 328 -2.07 23.19 19.77
CA LEU A 328 -2.76 23.25 21.05
C LEU A 328 -2.57 24.60 21.74
N GLY A 329 -1.35 25.16 21.75
CA GLY A 329 -1.00 26.30 22.61
C GLY A 329 -0.97 27.67 21.94
N ALA A 330 -0.75 27.76 20.62
CA ALA A 330 -0.57 29.05 19.96
C ALA A 330 -1.81 29.95 20.02
N GLU A 331 -1.59 31.26 20.13
CA GLU A 331 -2.66 32.25 20.27
C GLU A 331 -3.58 32.32 19.05
N ASP A 332 -3.07 32.01 17.87
CA ASP A 332 -3.77 31.98 16.58
C ASP A 332 -4.26 30.56 16.20
N ARG A 333 -4.32 29.65 17.17
CA ARG A 333 -4.78 28.26 17.01
C ARG A 333 -5.84 27.92 18.06
N LEU A 334 -5.76 26.75 18.69
CA LEU A 334 -6.76 26.31 19.66
C LEU A 334 -6.64 27.04 21.01
N ARG A 335 -5.48 27.64 21.30
CA ARG A 335 -5.20 28.44 22.50
C ARG A 335 -5.62 27.70 23.80
N THR A 336 -5.42 26.41 23.81
CA THR A 336 -5.62 25.56 24.98
C THR A 336 -4.53 25.82 26.01
N ARG A 337 -4.77 25.42 27.26
CA ARG A 337 -3.75 25.41 28.31
C ARG A 337 -3.21 24.00 28.53
N TYR A 338 -3.18 23.19 27.48
CA TYR A 338 -2.74 21.81 27.55
C TYR A 338 -1.51 21.57 26.68
N ARG A 339 -0.65 20.65 27.12
CA ARG A 339 0.55 20.21 26.40
C ARG A 339 0.67 18.70 26.46
N ILE A 340 1.04 18.08 25.35
CA ILE A 340 1.34 16.65 25.27
C ILE A 340 2.83 16.45 25.56
N GLU A 341 3.13 15.53 26.46
CA GLU A 341 4.48 15.13 26.84
C GLU A 341 4.64 13.62 26.89
N THR A 342 5.88 13.14 26.88
CA THR A 342 6.20 11.74 27.18
C THR A 342 6.75 11.62 28.58
N ARG A 343 6.33 10.56 29.29
CA ARG A 343 6.82 10.27 30.64
C ARG A 343 7.34 8.84 30.71
N SER A 344 8.51 8.65 31.33
CA SER A 344 9.01 7.31 31.65
C SER A 344 8.12 6.68 32.72
N LEU A 345 7.63 5.46 32.45
CA LEU A 345 6.90 4.59 33.35
C LEU A 345 7.85 3.78 34.27
N TYR A 346 9.16 3.81 34.01
CA TYR A 346 10.13 3.18 34.88
C TYR A 346 10.54 4.10 36.03
N SER A 347 10.45 3.59 37.27
CA SER A 347 11.31 4.05 38.34
C SER A 347 12.70 3.41 38.19
N TRP A 348 13.75 4.14 38.53
CA TRP A 348 15.12 3.61 38.52
C TRP A 348 15.22 2.29 39.32
N GLU A 349 14.54 2.24 40.47
CA GLU A 349 14.45 1.06 41.35
C GLU A 349 13.79 -0.16 40.69
N GLY A 350 12.87 0.03 39.73
CA GLY A 350 12.20 -1.06 39.02
C GLY A 350 13.00 -1.61 37.84
N LEU A 351 13.97 -0.84 37.32
CA LEU A 351 14.87 -1.27 36.25
C LEU A 351 16.07 -2.06 36.76
N VAL A 352 16.52 -1.79 38.00
CA VAL A 352 17.69 -2.42 38.62
C VAL A 352 17.66 -3.95 38.52
N PRO A 353 16.58 -4.67 38.90
CA PRO A 353 16.56 -6.13 38.83
C PRO A 353 16.63 -6.67 37.39
N HIS A 354 16.11 -5.94 36.41
CA HIS A 354 16.17 -6.35 35.00
C HIS A 354 17.57 -6.16 34.41
N ILE A 355 18.24 -5.07 34.81
CA ILE A 355 19.63 -4.79 34.45
C ILE A 355 20.54 -5.85 35.10
N GLU A 356 20.35 -6.16 36.38
CA GLU A 356 21.09 -7.21 37.10
C GLU A 356 20.95 -8.58 36.43
N LEU A 357 19.73 -9.02 36.13
CA LEU A 357 19.47 -10.32 35.49
C LEU A 357 20.08 -10.42 34.09
N LYS A 358 20.13 -9.30 33.35
CA LYS A 358 20.77 -9.21 32.04
C LYS A 358 22.30 -9.18 32.12
N LEU A 359 22.86 -8.53 33.14
CA LEU A 359 24.28 -8.58 33.45
C LEU A 359 24.69 -10.02 33.81
N ASP A 360 23.87 -10.74 34.57
CA ASP A 360 24.08 -12.16 34.88
C ASP A 360 24.04 -13.04 33.62
N GLU A 361 23.06 -12.84 32.72
CA GLU A 361 23.01 -13.55 31.43
C GLU A 361 24.26 -13.28 30.57
N PHE A 362 24.69 -12.02 30.49
CA PHE A 362 25.89 -11.63 29.75
C PHE A 362 27.16 -12.23 30.36
N ALA A 363 27.30 -12.19 31.69
CA ALA A 363 28.42 -12.80 32.40
C ALA A 363 28.47 -14.31 32.14
N ASN A 364 27.34 -15.00 32.22
CA ASN A 364 27.23 -16.42 31.91
C ASN A 364 27.67 -16.75 30.48
N GLU A 365 27.27 -15.95 29.49
CA GLU A 365 27.59 -16.20 28.08
C GLU A 365 29.07 -15.91 27.75
N HIS A 366 29.64 -14.84 28.31
CA HIS A 366 31.05 -14.50 28.14
C HIS A 366 31.95 -15.51 28.84
N VAL A 367 31.64 -15.88 30.09
CA VAL A 367 32.39 -16.90 30.83
C VAL A 367 32.29 -18.25 30.15
N SER A 368 31.10 -18.63 29.63
CA SER A 368 30.95 -19.87 28.85
C SER A 368 31.82 -19.86 27.59
N ARG A 369 31.95 -18.72 26.91
CA ARG A 369 32.86 -18.56 25.75
C ARG A 369 34.33 -18.65 26.15
N ILE A 370 34.73 -18.02 27.25
CA ILE A 370 36.10 -18.09 27.77
C ILE A 370 36.43 -19.54 28.15
N LEU A 371 35.55 -20.23 28.88
CA LEU A 371 35.70 -21.64 29.24
C LEU A 371 35.75 -22.56 28.01
N ALA A 372 34.98 -22.27 26.96
CA ALA A 372 35.07 -22.99 25.69
C ALA A 372 36.43 -22.77 25.02
N SER A 373 36.95 -21.54 25.01
CA SER A 373 38.26 -21.23 24.44
C SER A 373 39.43 -21.84 25.22
N LEU A 374 39.34 -21.89 26.55
CA LEU A 374 40.33 -22.52 27.43
C LEU A 374 40.36 -24.05 27.28
N ARG A 375 39.21 -24.67 26.98
CA ARG A 375 39.14 -26.11 26.63
C ARG A 375 39.88 -26.44 25.34
N GLU A 376 39.89 -25.52 24.38
CA GLU A 376 40.57 -25.72 23.09
C GLU A 376 42.08 -25.51 23.17
N THR A 377 42.56 -24.65 24.08
CA THR A 377 43.99 -24.34 24.24
C THR A 377 44.70 -25.18 25.30
N GLY A 378 43.96 -25.93 26.12
CA GLY A 378 44.51 -26.78 27.19
C GLY A 378 45.12 -26.00 28.36
N GLN A 379 44.95 -24.69 28.39
CA GLN A 379 45.34 -23.83 29.51
C GLN A 379 44.12 -23.63 30.42
N GLY A 380 44.22 -23.98 31.70
CA GLY A 380 43.13 -23.77 32.68
C GLY A 380 42.38 -25.03 33.15
N GLU A 381 42.96 -26.24 33.03
CA GLU A 381 42.34 -27.47 33.55
C GLU A 381 41.97 -27.39 35.04
N ASP A 382 42.76 -26.67 35.86
CA ASP A 382 42.50 -26.49 37.30
C ASP A 382 41.24 -25.64 37.59
N ALA A 383 40.95 -24.64 36.77
CA ALA A 383 39.76 -23.80 36.91
C ALA A 383 38.50 -24.57 36.45
N LEU A 384 38.62 -25.33 35.36
CA LEU A 384 37.57 -26.21 34.85
C LEU A 384 37.25 -27.39 35.79
N PHE A 385 38.23 -27.89 36.54
CA PHE A 385 38.05 -28.96 37.52
C PHE A 385 37.26 -28.48 38.75
N ARG A 386 37.53 -27.28 39.27
CA ARG A 386 36.80 -26.71 40.43
C ARG A 386 35.34 -26.33 40.13
N LEU A 387 35.04 -25.89 38.90
CA LEU A 387 33.66 -25.67 38.42
C LEU A 387 32.83 -26.97 38.33
N ARG A 388 33.48 -28.14 38.31
CA ARG A 388 32.81 -29.44 38.26
C ARG A 388 32.41 -29.98 39.64
N GLU A 389 33.05 -29.50 40.70
CA GLU A 389 32.77 -29.92 42.09
C GLU A 389 31.83 -28.98 42.85
N THR A 390 31.45 -27.84 42.26
CA THR A 390 30.44 -26.96 42.84
C THR A 390 29.04 -27.55 42.63
N GLU A 391 28.27 -27.74 43.70
CA GLU A 391 26.88 -28.23 43.65
C GLU A 391 26.00 -27.33 42.76
N PRO A 392 24.89 -27.85 42.20
CA PRO A 392 24.03 -27.11 41.27
C PRO A 392 23.27 -25.98 42.00
N GLY A 393 23.94 -24.83 42.12
CA GLY A 393 23.44 -23.55 42.57
C GLY A 393 24.50 -22.52 42.22
N THR A 394 24.17 -21.65 41.26
CA THR A 394 24.95 -20.48 40.76
C THR A 394 26.40 -20.39 41.25
N PRO A 395 27.39 -20.70 40.38
CA PRO A 395 28.80 -20.41 40.68
C PRO A 395 28.95 -18.95 41.13
N ASP A 396 29.82 -18.71 42.10
CA ASP A 396 30.20 -17.35 42.49
C ASP A 396 31.02 -16.73 41.34
N TRP A 397 30.31 -16.10 40.41
CA TRP A 397 30.86 -15.60 39.15
C TRP A 397 31.83 -14.44 39.37
N ASP A 398 31.63 -13.64 40.42
CA ASP A 398 32.53 -12.55 40.78
C ASP A 398 33.91 -13.12 41.17
N ALA A 399 33.94 -14.17 41.99
CA ALA A 399 35.19 -14.84 42.36
C ALA A 399 35.92 -15.46 41.16
N LEU A 400 35.19 -16.00 40.18
CA LEU A 400 35.76 -16.59 38.97
C LEU A 400 36.30 -15.53 38.00
N VAL A 401 35.59 -14.41 37.84
CA VAL A 401 36.00 -13.27 37.01
C VAL A 401 37.26 -12.62 37.58
N ASP A 402 37.33 -12.45 38.90
CA ASP A 402 38.54 -11.94 39.57
C ASP A 402 39.75 -12.88 39.37
N GLU A 403 39.57 -14.20 39.50
CA GLU A 403 40.65 -15.19 39.27
C GLU A 403 41.12 -15.20 37.80
N LEU A 404 40.20 -15.06 36.84
CA LEU A 404 40.53 -14.96 35.41
C LEU A 404 41.22 -13.63 35.05
N ALA A 405 40.84 -12.54 35.73
CA ALA A 405 41.51 -11.25 35.60
C ALA A 405 42.93 -11.30 36.18
N GLU A 406 43.13 -11.93 37.35
CA GLU A 406 44.46 -12.14 37.96
C GLU A 406 45.38 -12.99 37.07
N GLN A 407 44.83 -13.94 36.32
CA GLN A 407 45.57 -14.75 35.34
C GLN A 407 45.81 -14.04 34.01
N GLY A 408 45.35 -12.79 33.85
CA GLY A 408 45.54 -11.97 32.65
C GLY A 408 44.73 -12.43 31.44
N LEU A 409 43.65 -13.19 31.66
CA LEU A 409 42.84 -13.81 30.61
C LEU A 409 41.64 -12.96 30.17
N LEU A 410 41.34 -11.87 30.87
CA LEU A 410 40.31 -10.89 30.51
C LEU A 410 40.96 -9.64 29.92
N GLN A 411 40.64 -9.29 28.67
CA GLN A 411 41.07 -8.05 28.03
C GLN A 411 39.98 -6.97 28.14
N ASP A 412 40.39 -5.69 28.18
CA ASP A 412 39.61 -4.44 28.36
C ASP A 412 38.40 -4.22 27.42
N GLU A 413 38.07 -5.17 26.53
CA GLU A 413 37.00 -5.04 25.52
C GLU A 413 35.58 -5.27 26.05
N ALA A 414 35.40 -5.65 27.32
CA ALA A 414 34.07 -5.95 27.88
C ALA A 414 33.21 -4.69 28.13
N THR A 415 33.81 -3.53 28.37
CA THR A 415 33.11 -2.31 28.82
C THR A 415 32.24 -1.64 27.74
N PRO A 416 32.67 -1.53 26.46
CA PRO A 416 31.83 -0.95 25.40
C PRO A 416 30.64 -1.85 25.03
N VAL A 417 30.83 -3.17 25.02
CA VAL A 417 29.78 -4.15 24.66
C VAL A 417 28.65 -4.17 25.70
N LEU A 418 28.99 -4.04 26.99
CA LEU A 418 28.03 -3.90 28.09
C LEU A 418 27.12 -2.68 27.90
N SER A 419 27.67 -1.55 27.45
CA SER A 419 26.88 -0.33 27.22
C SER A 419 25.89 -0.48 26.06
N GLU A 420 26.28 -1.15 24.98
CA GLU A 420 25.44 -1.34 23.79
C GLU A 420 24.35 -2.41 24.05
N HIS A 421 24.66 -3.45 24.84
CA HIS A 421 23.69 -4.50 25.19
C HIS A 421 22.64 -4.02 26.20
N VAL A 422 23.02 -3.23 27.21
CA VAL A 422 22.06 -2.66 28.19
C VAL A 422 21.17 -1.60 27.52
N VAL A 423 21.70 -0.79 26.60
CA VAL A 423 20.92 0.23 25.87
C VAL A 423 19.98 -0.41 24.83
N SER A 424 20.35 -1.51 24.19
CA SER A 424 19.50 -2.21 23.21
C SER A 424 18.45 -3.14 23.85
N SER A 425 18.60 -3.49 25.13
CA SER A 425 17.68 -4.37 25.87
C SER A 425 16.85 -3.65 26.94
N ALA A 426 17.07 -2.35 27.18
CA ALA A 426 16.10 -1.51 27.87
C ALA A 426 14.76 -1.60 27.12
N PRO A 427 13.63 -1.89 27.78
CA PRO A 427 12.42 -2.15 27.04
C PRO A 427 11.99 -0.87 26.29
N GLN A 428 11.76 -1.00 24.98
CA GLN A 428 11.19 0.08 24.15
C GLN A 428 9.74 0.45 24.57
N GLU A 429 9.23 -0.16 25.65
CA GLU A 429 7.89 -0.05 26.24
C GLU A 429 7.85 0.86 27.49
N GLY A 430 8.87 1.70 27.69
CA GLY A 430 9.02 2.48 28.92
C GLY A 430 8.40 3.86 28.99
N THR A 431 7.87 4.40 27.89
CA THR A 431 7.37 5.78 27.84
C THR A 431 5.89 5.80 27.50
N ASP A 432 5.14 6.68 28.14
CA ASP A 432 3.72 6.88 27.87
C ASP A 432 3.45 8.34 27.48
N VAL A 433 2.37 8.56 26.73
CA VAL A 433 1.95 9.91 26.32
C VAL A 433 0.98 10.46 27.35
N VAL A 434 1.28 11.63 27.89
CA VAL A 434 0.45 12.31 28.89
C VAL A 434 0.05 13.69 28.42
N LEU A 435 -1.14 14.13 28.85
CA LEU A 435 -1.59 15.51 28.68
C LEU A 435 -1.35 16.27 29.99
N ILE A 436 -0.64 17.39 29.93
CA ILE A 436 -0.34 18.27 31.06
C ILE A 436 -1.26 19.48 31.01
N ASP A 437 -1.93 19.80 32.12
CA ASP A 437 -2.60 21.10 32.30
C ASP A 437 -1.58 22.14 32.78
N LEU A 438 -1.31 23.13 31.94
CA LEU A 438 -0.35 24.21 32.22
C LEU A 438 -0.84 25.19 33.30
N ARG A 439 -2.09 25.08 33.77
CA ARG A 439 -2.61 25.88 34.88
C ARG A 439 -2.18 25.33 36.24
N THR A 440 -2.13 24.01 36.35
CA THR A 440 -1.84 23.28 37.59
C THR A 440 -0.50 22.55 37.56
N ASP A 441 0.11 22.44 36.38
CA ASP A 441 1.32 21.67 36.12
C ASP A 441 1.16 20.18 36.49
N THR A 442 -0.03 19.64 36.26
CA THR A 442 -0.39 18.26 36.58
C THR A 442 -0.82 17.49 35.35
N VAL A 443 -0.57 16.18 35.37
CA VAL A 443 -1.12 15.25 34.37
C VAL A 443 -2.64 15.25 34.49
N VAL A 444 -3.33 15.49 33.37
CA VAL A 444 -4.77 15.38 33.26
C VAL A 444 -5.14 13.90 33.38
N THR A 445 -5.91 13.56 34.40
CA THR A 445 -6.44 12.22 34.58
C THR A 445 -7.88 12.14 34.07
N HIS A 446 -8.40 10.93 33.84
CA HIS A 446 -9.82 10.73 33.48
C HIS A 446 -10.82 11.25 34.53
N ARG A 447 -10.37 11.69 35.72
CA ARG A 447 -11.21 12.34 36.73
C ARG A 447 -11.29 13.86 36.57
N ASP A 448 -10.40 14.45 35.78
CA ASP A 448 -10.27 15.90 35.60
C ASP A 448 -11.00 16.44 34.36
N VAL A 449 -11.60 15.53 33.57
CA VAL A 449 -12.47 15.79 32.40
C VAL A 449 -13.88 15.32 32.74
#